data_AF-A0A6C0KYN1-F1
#
_entry.id   AF-A0A6C0KYN1-F1
#
_cell.length_a   1.000
_cell.length_b   1.000
_cell.length_c   1.000
_cell.angle_alpha   90.00
_cell.angle_beta   90.00
_cell.angle_gamma   90.00
#
_symmetry.space_group_name_H-M   'P 1'
#
loop_
_entity.id
_entity.type
_entity.pdbx_description
1 polymer ?
#
loop_
_entity_poly.entity_id
_entity_poly.type
_entity_poly.pdbx_seq_one_letter_code
_entity_poly.pdbx_strand_id
1 'polypeptide(L)'
;MTRIKDLEQSFIGAFGAMGGIILFMIFISVYTIIIAGSGYYILKKYNKKDEKGEETPLLKELSTYQYIGIILILFGTAPFLHHLFSSAFFGFGLQVGEQIYENINE
;
A
#
# COMPACT_ATOMS: atom_id res chain seq x y z
N MET A 1 35.75 6.56 -26.92
CA MET A 1 35.73 7.07 -25.52
C MET A 1 34.34 7.55 -25.08
N THR A 2 33.44 7.89 -26.01
CA THR A 2 32.08 8.40 -25.74
C THR A 2 31.11 7.33 -25.20
N ARG A 3 31.04 6.14 -25.82
CA ARG A 3 30.13 5.06 -25.38
C ARG A 3 30.33 4.57 -23.95
N ILE A 4 31.56 4.61 -23.42
CA ILE A 4 31.85 4.16 -22.05
C ILE A 4 31.29 5.16 -21.03
N LYS A 5 31.40 6.46 -21.32
CA LYS A 5 30.83 7.54 -20.48
C LYS A 5 29.30 7.53 -20.51
N ASP A 6 28.69 7.24 -21.66
CA ASP A 6 27.23 7.11 -21.78
C ASP A 6 26.70 5.92 -20.96
N LEU A 7 27.47 4.83 -20.92
CA LEU A 7 27.14 3.64 -20.14
C LEU A 7 27.29 3.89 -18.63
N GLU A 8 28.35 4.60 -18.22
CA GLU A 8 28.55 5.03 -16.83
C GLU A 8 27.43 5.97 -16.36
N GLN A 9 27.05 6.96 -17.17
CA GLN A 9 25.95 7.87 -16.82
C GLN A 9 24.60 7.14 -16.73
N SER A 10 24.33 6.23 -17.66
CA SER A 10 23.11 5.41 -17.63
C SER A 10 23.09 4.50 -16.40
N PHE A 11 24.23 3.92 -16.03
CA PHE A 11 24.36 3.08 -14.83
C PHE A 11 24.15 3.89 -13.54
N ILE A 12 24.77 5.06 -13.41
CA ILE A 12 24.58 5.96 -12.27
C ILE A 12 23.12 6.42 -12.18
N GLY A 13 22.50 6.76 -13.32
CA GLY A 13 21.09 7.13 -13.38
C GLY A 13 20.17 6.00 -12.91
N ALA A 14 20.38 4.78 -13.40
CA ALA A 14 19.61 3.60 -13.00
C ALA A 14 19.81 3.28 -11.50
N PHE A 15 21.05 3.34 -11.01
CA PHE A 15 21.37 3.08 -9.61
C PHE A 15 20.76 4.14 -8.67
N GLY A 16 20.80 5.41 -9.07
CA GLY A 16 20.14 6.51 -8.36
C GLY A 16 18.63 6.35 -8.32
N ALA A 17 18.01 5.95 -9.44
CA ALA A 17 16.58 5.67 -9.50
C ALA A 17 16.17 4.51 -8.56
N MET A 18 16.94 3.40 -8.57
CA MET A 18 16.70 2.29 -7.64
C MET A 18 16.84 2.72 -6.18
N GLY A 19 17.88 3.49 -5.85
CA GLY A 19 18.07 4.04 -4.51
C GLY A 19 16.89 4.91 -4.06
N GLY A 20 16.39 5.77 -4.96
CA GLY A 20 15.22 6.60 -4.71
C GLY A 20 13.95 5.78 -4.44
N ILE A 21 13.70 4.73 -5.23
CA ILE A 21 12.56 3.82 -5.05
C ILE A 21 12.64 3.11 -3.70
N ILE A 22 13.81 2.57 -3.34
CA ILE A 22 14.02 1.89 -2.06
C ILE A 22 13.74 2.85 -0.90
N LEU A 23 14.30 4.06 -0.96
CA LEU A 23 14.12 5.07 0.09
C LEU A 23 12.65 5.46 0.24
N PHE A 24 11.95 5.67 -0.87
CA PHE A 24 10.53 5.97 -0.88
C PHE A 24 9.69 4.84 -0.27
N MET A 25 10.00 3.59 -0.60
CA MET A 25 9.32 2.41 -0.03
C MET A 25 9.57 2.30 1.48
N ILE A 26 10.76 2.64 1.97
CA ILE A 26 11.04 2.70 3.41
C ILE A 26 10.15 3.75 4.08
N PHE A 27 10.06 4.97 3.52
CA PHE A 27 9.22 6.02 4.10
C PHE A 27 7.75 5.64 4.13
N ILE A 28 7.20 5.07 3.05
CA ILE A 28 5.81 4.58 3.03
C ILE A 28 5.60 3.47 4.05
N SER A 29 6.55 2.54 4.17
CA SER A 29 6.45 1.44 5.13
C SER A 29 6.43 1.95 6.57
N VAL A 30 7.32 2.89 6.90
CA VAL A 30 7.37 3.52 8.23
C VAL A 30 6.08 4.30 8.51
N TYR A 31 5.61 5.11 7.56
CA TYR A 31 4.32 5.81 7.66
C TYR A 31 3.18 4.84 7.97
N THR A 32 3.11 3.73 7.22
CA THR A 32 2.06 2.73 7.35
C THR A 32 2.11 2.05 8.71
N ILE A 33 3.30 1.64 9.17
CA ILE A 33 3.47 1.02 10.49
C ILE A 33 3.02 1.97 11.60
N ILE A 34 3.37 3.26 11.51
CA ILE A 34 2.99 4.24 12.53
C ILE A 34 1.48 4.47 12.53
N ILE A 35 0.89 4.74 11.35
CA ILE A 35 -0.51 5.14 11.24
C ILE A 35 -1.45 3.94 11.35
N ALA A 36 -1.26 2.89 10.55
CA ALA A 36 -2.10 1.69 10.63
C ALA A 36 -1.83 0.90 11.92
N GLY A 37 -0.57 0.83 12.37
CA GLY A 37 -0.23 0.17 13.63
C GLY A 37 -0.84 0.86 14.86
N SER A 38 -0.86 2.19 14.89
CA SER A 38 -1.58 2.92 15.95
C SER A 38 -3.10 2.70 15.88
N GLY A 39 -3.68 2.66 14.67
CA GLY A 39 -5.08 2.29 14.48
C GLY A 39 -5.42 0.89 14.99
N TYR A 40 -4.57 -0.09 14.70
CA TYR A 40 -4.70 -1.46 15.22
C TYR A 40 -4.55 -1.53 16.75
N TYR A 41 -3.60 -0.77 17.30
CA TYR A 41 -3.44 -0.67 18.75
C TYR A 41 -4.70 -0.11 19.44
N ILE A 42 -5.30 0.94 18.88
CA ILE A 42 -6.56 1.50 19.37
C ILE A 42 -7.68 0.46 19.28
N LEU A 43 -7.78 -0.26 18.16
CA LEU A 43 -8.79 -1.31 17.98
C LEU A 43 -8.72 -2.36 19.09
N LYS A 44 -7.51 -2.82 19.42
CA LYS A 44 -7.29 -3.81 20.47
C LYS A 44 -7.52 -3.23 21.87
N LYS A 45 -6.99 -2.05 22.16
CA LYS A 45 -7.07 -1.42 23.49
C LYS A 45 -8.50 -1.11 23.92
N TYR A 46 -9.36 -0.71 22.98
CA TYR A 46 -10.75 -0.35 23.23
C TYR A 46 -11.73 -1.46 22.83
N ASN A 47 -11.24 -2.69 22.65
CA ASN A 47 -12.10 -3.83 22.39
C ASN A 47 -12.82 -4.25 23.66
N LYS A 48 -14.11 -4.59 23.54
CA LYS A 48 -14.89 -5.04 24.68
C LYS A 48 -14.44 -6.43 25.12
N LYS A 49 -14.43 -6.62 26.43
CA LYS A 49 -14.26 -7.93 27.05
C LYS A 49 -15.63 -8.55 27.30
N ASP A 50 -15.72 -9.87 27.18
CA ASP A 50 -16.94 -10.61 27.47
C ASP A 50 -17.17 -10.73 28.99
N GLU A 51 -18.26 -11.38 29.39
CA GLU A 51 -18.61 -11.62 30.80
C GLU A 51 -17.59 -12.50 31.54
N LYS A 52 -16.72 -13.21 30.82
CA LYS A 52 -15.63 -14.03 31.36
C LYS A 52 -14.30 -13.27 31.43
N GLY A 53 -14.28 -12.01 30.99
CA GLY A 53 -13.08 -11.16 30.94
C GLY A 53 -12.19 -11.41 29.72
N GLU A 54 -12.63 -12.23 28.77
CA GLU A 54 -11.92 -12.56 27.54
C GLU A 54 -12.17 -11.50 26.46
N GLU A 55 -11.21 -11.27 25.56
CA GLU A 55 -11.41 -10.34 24.44
C GLU A 55 -12.51 -10.89 23.50
N THR A 56 -13.58 -10.12 23.29
CA THR A 56 -14.58 -10.46 22.26
C THR A 56 -13.92 -10.41 20.87
N PRO A 57 -14.45 -11.13 19.86
CA PRO A 57 -13.95 -11.00 18.49
C PRO A 57 -13.87 -9.53 18.08
N LEU A 58 -12.73 -9.13 17.52
CA LEU A 58 -12.51 -7.76 17.06
C LEU A 58 -13.67 -7.33 16.15
N LEU A 59 -14.17 -6.11 16.37
CA LEU A 59 -15.26 -5.48 15.61
C LEU A 59 -16.67 -6.08 15.86
N LYS A 60 -16.84 -7.00 16.82
CA LYS A 60 -18.18 -7.53 17.15
C LYS A 60 -19.11 -6.46 17.71
N GLU A 61 -18.59 -5.57 18.55
CA GLU A 61 -19.30 -4.40 19.08
C GLU A 61 -18.40 -3.16 18.96
N LEU A 62 -18.63 -2.37 17.91
CA LEU A 62 -17.84 -1.19 17.62
C LEU A 62 -18.05 -0.07 18.64
N SER A 63 -17.02 0.21 19.44
CA SER A 63 -16.97 1.42 20.27
C SER A 63 -16.57 2.64 19.44
N THR A 64 -16.95 3.85 19.88
CA THR A 64 -16.60 5.11 19.19
C THR A 64 -15.11 5.24 18.89
N TYR A 65 -14.24 4.79 19.81
CA TYR A 65 -12.79 4.81 19.63
C TYR A 65 -12.29 3.78 18.62
N GLN A 66 -12.98 2.65 18.45
CA GLN A 66 -12.64 1.66 17.43
C GLN A 66 -12.90 2.17 16.01
N TYR A 67 -13.90 3.05 15.79
CA TYR A 67 -14.08 3.72 14.50
C TYR A 67 -12.86 4.56 14.13
N ILE A 68 -12.27 5.28 15.10
CA ILE A 68 -11.03 6.04 14.89
C ILE A 68 -9.89 5.09 14.51
N GLY A 69 -9.80 3.95 15.18
CA GLY A 69 -8.82 2.90 14.85
C GLY A 69 -8.95 2.37 13.42
N ILE A 70 -10.18 2.09 12.96
CA ILE A 70 -10.45 1.69 11.57
C ILE A 70 -10.05 2.77 10.58
N ILE A 71 -10.43 4.02 10.85
CA ILE A 71 -10.08 5.16 9.99
C ILE A 71 -8.56 5.26 9.86
N LEU A 72 -7.82 5.16 10.96
CA LEU A 72 -6.36 5.17 10.94
C LEU A 72 -5.78 4.01 10.13
N ILE A 73 -6.36 2.80 10.23
CA ILE A 73 -5.92 1.67 9.40
C ILE A 73 -6.16 1.94 7.92
N LEU A 74 -7.32 2.47 7.55
CA LEU A 74 -7.65 2.81 6.17
C LEU A 74 -6.67 3.87 5.61
N PHE A 75 -6.41 4.95 6.35
CA PHE A 75 -5.46 5.98 5.93
C PHE A 75 -4.02 5.47 5.90
N GLY A 76 -3.61 4.68 6.89
CA GLY A 76 -2.26 4.12 6.94
C GLY A 76 -1.99 3.14 5.79
N THR A 77 -3.00 2.38 5.37
CA THR A 77 -2.89 1.41 4.26
C THR A 77 -3.22 2.01 2.88
N ALA A 78 -3.76 3.23 2.83
CA ALA A 78 -4.14 3.90 1.59
C ALA A 78 -3.04 3.95 0.51
N PRO A 79 -1.75 4.19 0.82
CA PRO A 79 -0.69 4.18 -0.21
C PRO A 79 -0.57 2.83 -0.91
N PHE A 80 -0.70 1.73 -0.15
CA PHE A 80 -0.65 0.38 -0.67
C PHE A 80 -1.92 0.03 -1.45
N LEU A 81 -3.10 0.46 -0.97
CA LEU A 81 -4.35 0.29 -1.70
C LEU A 81 -4.32 1.04 -3.03
N HIS A 82 -3.87 2.29 -3.03
CA HIS A 82 -3.72 3.06 -4.27
C HIS A 82 -2.78 2.36 -5.25
N HIS A 83 -1.63 1.86 -4.78
CA HIS A 83 -0.71 1.14 -5.63
C HIS A 83 -1.30 -0.17 -6.17
N LEU A 84 -1.99 -0.95 -5.32
CA LEU A 84 -2.66 -2.19 -5.70
C LEU A 84 -3.77 -1.95 -6.74
N PHE A 85 -4.62 -0.94 -6.53
CA PHE A 85 -5.65 -0.58 -7.50
C PHE A 85 -5.03 -0.03 -8.78
N SER A 86 -4.05 0.87 -8.70
CA SER A 86 -3.42 1.42 -9.91
C SER A 86 -2.75 0.32 -10.75
N SER A 87 -2.02 -0.60 -10.14
CA SER A 87 -1.33 -1.68 -10.85
C SER A 87 -2.30 -2.73 -11.38
N ALA A 88 -3.32 -3.11 -10.61
CA ALA A 88 -4.36 -4.03 -11.05
C ALA A 88 -5.18 -3.43 -12.20
N PHE A 89 -5.66 -2.19 -12.08
CA PHE A 89 -6.48 -1.56 -13.12
C PHE A 89 -5.68 -1.18 -14.37
N PHE A 90 -4.41 -0.74 -14.25
CA PHE A 90 -3.58 -0.52 -15.44
C PHE A 90 -3.26 -1.83 -16.15
N GLY A 91 -2.87 -2.87 -15.39
CA GLY A 91 -2.54 -4.18 -15.96
C GLY A 91 -3.74 -4.82 -16.64
N PHE A 92 -4.89 -4.84 -15.96
CA PHE A 92 -6.13 -5.39 -16.51
C PHE A 92 -6.68 -4.53 -17.66
N GLY A 93 -6.58 -3.21 -17.55
CA GLY A 93 -7.01 -2.27 -18.59
C GLY A 93 -6.18 -2.40 -19.87
N LEU A 94 -4.86 -2.58 -19.76
CA LEU A 94 -3.99 -2.87 -20.90
C LEU A 94 -4.38 -4.19 -21.56
N GLN A 95 -4.60 -5.23 -20.77
CA GLN A 95 -4.94 -6.56 -21.27
C GLN A 95 -6.30 -6.60 -22.00
N VAL A 96 -7.30 -5.89 -21.46
CA VAL A 96 -8.61 -5.71 -22.12
C VAL A 96 -8.48 -4.83 -23.37
N GLY A 97 -7.66 -3.79 -23.32
CA GLY A 97 -7.40 -2.92 -24.47
C GLY A 97 -6.75 -3.66 -25.64
N GLU A 98 -5.76 -4.51 -25.37
CA GLU A 98 -5.12 -5.37 -26.36
C GLU A 98 -6.13 -6.34 -27.00
N GLN A 99 -6.96 -7.01 -26.20
CA GLN A 99 -8.01 -7.90 -26.71
C GLN A 99 -9.04 -7.17 -27.58
N ILE A 100 -9.46 -5.96 -27.22
CA ILE A 100 -10.40 -5.18 -28.03
C ILE A 100 -9.74 -4.75 -29.35
N TYR A 101 -8.48 -4.34 -29.32
CA TYR A 101 -7.74 -3.93 -30.51
C TYR A 101 -7.54 -5.10 -31.50
N GLU A 102 -7.23 -6.30 -31.00
CA GLU A 102 -7.12 -7.51 -31.82
C GLU A 102 -8.47 -7.86 -32.47
N ASN A 103 -9.57 -7.86 -31.71
CA ASN A 103 -10.90 -8.18 -32.24
C ASN A 103 -11.45 -7.15 -33.25
N ILE A 104 -10.96 -5.90 -33.25
CA ILE A 104 -11.37 -4.87 -34.23
C ILE A 104 -10.56 -4.96 -35.52
N ASN A 105 -9.34 -5.50 -35.46
CA ASN A 105 -8.43 -5.63 -36.60
C ASN A 105 -8.39 -7.03 -37.23
N GLU A 106 -9.11 -8.00 -36.67
CA GLU A 106 -9.57 -9.21 -37.39
C GLU A 106 -10.78 -8.91 -38.29
#